data_AF-A4S038-F1
#
_entry.id   AF-A4S038-F1
#
_cell.length_a   1.000
_cell.length_b   1.000
_cell.length_c   1.000
_cell.angle_alpha   90.00
_cell.angle_beta   90.00
_cell.angle_gamma   90.00
#
_symmetry.space_group_name_H-M   'P 1'
#
loop_
_entity.id
_entity.type
_entity.pdbx_description
1 polymer ?
#
loop_
_entity_poly.entity_id
_entity_poly.type
_entity_poly.pdbx_seq_one_letter_code
_entity_poly.pdbx_strand_id
1 'polypeptide(L)'
;MEDDDTAKRVDAASEVLDKIIRETVEGIFLEEAATEVLNEASAANEREAVESAVDKRAVLRAVVRSHFEELDGSFLAALGAYVRASEASGDLQLVSLLNAIKEETLATVTDSLTDEMQVVQLVARLKSNEERFEVIRVAHAGGGRALGDVDVPGVSVEKIERAAAQLIDELELQEQIPNWDLLYQVIVVRETARQLSKAADASGVYSDVVVSGSFAPSELPKAESALIKELVVVNTVAQRRALLAQMFDETRDKLDQDFDRSSGKVKLKKTTRGFQPRIERAAATAAGLDSRDLRPGRFIDSVINLRVSLLREGEESTPVVTRLGEIYYEMCDVVMENANVG
;
A
#
# COMPACT_ATOMS: atom_id res chain seq x y z
N MET A 1 17.16 0.72 -26.19
CA MET A 1 17.71 1.66 -25.19
C MET A 1 16.99 1.51 -23.85
N GLU A 2 15.73 1.04 -23.78
CA GLU A 2 15.03 0.74 -22.51
C GLU A 2 15.37 -0.62 -21.88
N ASP A 3 15.62 -1.66 -22.69
CA ASP A 3 16.18 -2.93 -22.17
C ASP A 3 17.52 -2.71 -21.44
N ASP A 4 18.27 -1.71 -21.88
CA ASP A 4 19.58 -1.34 -21.31
C ASP A 4 19.43 -0.67 -19.94
N ASP A 5 18.37 0.11 -19.70
CA ASP A 5 18.13 0.75 -18.39
C ASP A 5 17.52 -0.21 -17.35
N THR A 6 16.68 -1.15 -17.79
CA THR A 6 16.17 -2.20 -16.90
C THR A 6 17.27 -3.19 -16.53
N ALA A 7 18.09 -3.60 -17.51
CA ALA A 7 19.25 -4.44 -17.26
C ALA A 7 20.24 -3.76 -16.30
N LYS A 8 20.57 -2.48 -16.52
CA LYS A 8 21.42 -1.71 -15.60
C LYS A 8 20.89 -1.65 -14.16
N ARG A 9 19.57 -1.53 -13.97
CA ARG A 9 18.97 -1.53 -12.62
C ARG A 9 19.07 -2.89 -11.96
N VAL A 10 18.88 -3.97 -12.71
CA VAL A 10 19.03 -5.34 -12.22
C VAL A 10 20.50 -5.66 -11.90
N ASP A 11 21.42 -5.22 -12.76
CA ASP A 11 22.86 -5.38 -12.54
C ASP A 11 23.30 -4.61 -11.29
N ALA A 12 22.90 -3.33 -11.15
CA ALA A 12 23.18 -2.53 -9.97
C ALA A 12 22.58 -3.15 -8.69
N ALA A 13 21.35 -3.64 -8.74
CA ALA A 13 20.72 -4.35 -7.62
C ALA A 13 21.49 -5.63 -7.22
N SER A 14 22.04 -6.34 -8.21
CA SER A 14 22.84 -7.54 -7.97
C SER A 14 24.21 -7.19 -7.37
N GLU A 15 24.84 -6.10 -7.82
CA GLU A 15 26.09 -5.58 -7.23
C GLU A 15 25.91 -5.19 -5.76
N VAL A 16 24.80 -4.54 -5.43
CA VAL A 16 24.46 -4.19 -4.03
C VAL A 16 24.26 -5.45 -3.19
N LEU A 17 23.57 -6.48 -3.72
CA LEU A 17 23.39 -7.74 -3.02
C LEU A 17 24.72 -8.45 -2.74
N ASP A 18 25.60 -8.55 -3.75
CA ASP A 18 26.93 -9.14 -3.60
C ASP A 18 27.78 -8.37 -2.58
N LYS A 19 27.64 -7.05 -2.53
CA LYS A 19 28.30 -6.19 -1.55
C LYS A 19 27.78 -6.46 -0.14
N ILE A 20 26.46 -6.52 0.06
CA ILE A 20 25.84 -6.83 1.37
C ILE A 20 26.29 -8.22 1.86
N ILE A 21 26.29 -9.23 0.99
CA ILE A 21 26.76 -10.58 1.34
C ILE A 21 28.21 -10.54 1.81
N ARG A 22 29.08 -9.90 1.03
CA ARG A 22 30.51 -9.80 1.34
C ARG A 22 30.76 -9.07 2.65
N GLU A 23 30.19 -7.88 2.82
CA GLU A 23 30.36 -7.06 4.03
C GLU A 23 29.79 -7.75 5.27
N THR A 24 28.70 -8.50 5.13
CA THR A 24 28.14 -9.30 6.23
C THR A 24 29.10 -10.42 6.64
N VAL A 25 29.66 -11.17 5.68
CA VAL A 25 30.62 -12.24 5.96
C VAL A 25 31.91 -11.69 6.57
N GLU A 26 32.45 -10.60 6.01
CA GLU A 26 33.64 -9.91 6.53
C GLU A 26 33.41 -9.37 7.95
N GLY A 27 32.25 -8.74 8.19
CA GLY A 27 31.88 -8.22 9.51
C GLY A 27 31.75 -9.31 10.57
N ILE A 28 31.13 -10.44 10.23
CA ILE A 28 31.04 -11.59 11.14
C ILE A 28 32.44 -12.13 11.47
N PHE A 29 33.31 -12.25 10.46
CA PHE A 29 34.68 -12.73 10.66
C PHE A 29 35.50 -11.78 11.55
N LEU A 30 35.37 -10.46 11.35
CA LEU A 30 36.07 -9.46 12.16
C LEU A 30 35.63 -9.51 13.63
N GLU A 31 34.33 -9.63 13.90
CA GLU A 31 33.80 -9.75 15.27
C GLU A 31 34.23 -11.07 15.93
N GLU A 32 34.26 -12.18 15.19
CA GLU A 32 34.75 -13.48 15.69
C GLU A 32 36.24 -13.39 16.04
N ALA A 33 37.07 -12.81 15.15
CA ALA A 33 38.50 -12.61 15.40
C ALA A 33 38.77 -11.64 16.57
N ALA A 34 38.00 -10.57 16.69
CA ALA A 34 38.12 -9.63 17.81
C ALA A 34 37.81 -10.31 19.15
N THR A 35 36.78 -11.16 19.18
CA THR A 35 36.41 -11.95 20.37
C THR A 35 37.51 -12.95 20.74
N GLU A 36 38.11 -13.61 19.75
CA GLU A 36 39.22 -14.54 19.97
C GLU A 36 40.45 -13.81 20.56
N VAL A 37 40.87 -12.69 19.98
CA VAL A 37 42.00 -11.89 20.48
C VAL A 37 41.74 -11.37 21.90
N LEU A 38 40.52 -10.93 22.20
CA LEU A 38 40.13 -10.50 23.55
C LEU A 38 40.18 -11.63 24.57
N ASN A 39 39.79 -12.84 24.16
CA ASN A 39 39.85 -14.04 25.00
C ASN A 39 41.30 -14.49 25.24
N GLU A 40 42.16 -14.44 24.22
CA GLU A 40 43.60 -14.68 24.38
C GLU A 40 44.24 -13.68 25.35
N ALA A 41 43.93 -12.38 25.20
CA ALA A 41 44.43 -11.33 26.09
C ALA A 41 43.91 -11.44 27.53
N SER A 42 42.68 -11.95 27.71
CA SER A 42 42.08 -12.20 29.02
C SER A 42 42.72 -13.40 29.70
N ALA A 43 42.94 -14.50 28.96
CA ALA A 43 43.66 -15.67 29.44
C ALA A 43 45.09 -15.33 29.87
N ALA A 44 45.79 -14.48 29.11
CA ALA A 44 47.14 -14.01 29.47
C ALA A 44 47.19 -13.16 30.74
N ASN A 45 46.06 -12.57 31.16
CA ASN A 45 45.95 -11.70 32.33
C ASN A 45 45.15 -12.32 33.49
N GLU A 46 44.88 -13.64 33.45
CA GLU A 46 44.05 -14.36 34.44
C GLU A 46 42.66 -13.73 34.65
N ARG A 47 42.11 -13.10 33.60
CA ARG A 47 40.76 -12.54 33.61
C ARG A 47 39.76 -13.55 33.05
N GLU A 48 38.53 -13.45 33.51
CA GLU A 48 37.41 -14.27 33.02
C GLU A 48 37.23 -14.05 31.50
N ALA A 49 37.05 -15.12 30.75
CA ALA A 49 36.85 -15.05 29.30
C ALA A 49 35.54 -14.35 28.97
N VAL A 50 35.52 -13.60 27.86
CA VAL A 50 34.31 -12.98 27.34
C VAL A 50 33.51 -14.07 26.62
N GLU A 51 32.46 -14.54 27.27
CA GLU A 51 31.55 -15.59 26.76
C GLU A 51 30.49 -15.04 25.77
N SER A 52 30.76 -13.90 25.11
CA SER A 52 29.80 -13.29 24.19
C SER A 52 29.88 -13.95 22.82
N ALA A 53 28.87 -14.74 22.47
CA ALA A 53 28.65 -15.16 21.09
C ALA A 53 28.48 -13.92 20.20
N VAL A 54 29.23 -13.85 19.09
CA VAL A 54 29.11 -12.78 18.10
C VAL A 54 27.67 -12.66 17.64
N ASP A 55 27.10 -11.46 17.79
CA ASP A 55 25.74 -11.17 17.32
C ASP A 55 25.74 -10.95 15.81
N LYS A 56 25.70 -12.06 15.06
CA LYS A 56 25.65 -12.06 13.59
C LYS A 56 24.48 -11.26 13.04
N ARG A 57 23.37 -11.18 13.80
CA ARG A 57 22.18 -10.42 13.39
C ARG A 57 22.41 -8.91 13.55
N ALA A 58 23.14 -8.48 14.58
CA ALA A 58 23.55 -7.08 14.71
C ALA A 58 24.47 -6.63 13.56
N VAL A 59 25.43 -7.49 13.16
CA VAL A 59 26.30 -7.21 11.99
C VAL A 59 25.46 -7.07 10.72
N LEU A 60 24.59 -8.04 10.43
CA LEU A 60 23.71 -8.00 9.27
C LEU A 60 22.84 -6.73 9.26
N ARG A 61 22.23 -6.38 10.40
CA ARG A 61 21.44 -5.15 10.55
C ARG A 61 22.26 -3.90 10.22
N ALA A 62 23.49 -3.82 10.72
CA ALA A 62 24.36 -2.68 10.46
C ALA A 62 24.68 -2.54 8.97
N VAL A 63 25.03 -3.64 8.30
CA VAL A 63 25.35 -3.67 6.86
C VAL A 63 24.11 -3.33 6.03
N VAL A 64 22.96 -3.94 6.30
CA VAL A 64 21.73 -3.63 5.55
C VAL A 64 21.36 -2.15 5.71
N ARG A 65 21.47 -1.59 6.91
CA ARG A 65 21.18 -0.17 7.16
C ARG A 65 22.14 0.78 6.44
N SER A 66 23.42 0.43 6.26
CA SER A 66 24.35 1.27 5.49
C SER A 66 24.01 1.34 4.00
N HIS A 67 23.20 0.41 3.51
CA HIS A 67 22.74 0.33 2.13
C HIS A 67 21.31 0.80 1.90
N PHE A 68 20.65 1.42 2.90
CA PHE A 68 19.22 1.72 2.87
C PHE A 68 18.72 2.44 1.60
N GLU A 69 19.46 3.43 1.10
CA GLU A 69 19.07 4.21 -0.09
C GLU A 69 19.02 3.35 -1.38
N GLU A 70 19.65 2.17 -1.37
CA GLU A 70 19.74 1.25 -2.51
C GLU A 70 18.74 0.08 -2.38
N LEU A 71 17.99 -0.04 -1.27
CA LEU A 71 17.05 -1.13 -0.97
C LEU A 71 15.67 -0.92 -1.62
N ASP A 72 15.64 -0.70 -2.93
CA ASP A 72 14.41 -0.44 -3.67
C ASP A 72 13.68 -1.72 -4.16
N GLY A 73 12.64 -1.54 -4.96
CA GLY A 73 11.89 -2.66 -5.54
C GLY A 73 12.71 -3.53 -6.50
N SER A 74 13.71 -2.97 -7.19
CA SER A 74 14.63 -3.72 -8.05
C SER A 74 15.58 -4.58 -7.22
N PHE A 75 16.08 -4.06 -6.10
CA PHE A 75 16.86 -4.84 -5.13
C PHE A 75 16.07 -6.03 -4.57
N LEU A 76 14.85 -5.82 -4.08
CA LEU A 76 14.02 -6.89 -3.54
C LEU A 76 13.68 -7.96 -4.59
N ALA A 77 13.47 -7.57 -5.85
CA ALA A 77 13.24 -8.48 -6.96
C ALA A 77 14.48 -9.34 -7.27
N ALA A 78 15.67 -8.71 -7.32
CA ALA A 78 16.94 -9.40 -7.52
C ALA A 78 17.22 -10.39 -6.38
N LEU A 79 17.08 -9.95 -5.13
CA LEU A 79 17.20 -10.81 -3.95
C LEU A 79 16.26 -12.01 -4.01
N GLY A 80 14.99 -11.80 -4.38
CA GLY A 80 14.04 -12.89 -4.58
C GLY A 80 14.44 -13.87 -5.69
N ALA A 81 15.07 -13.39 -6.77
CA ALA A 81 15.59 -14.25 -7.82
C ALA A 81 16.80 -15.08 -7.36
N TYR A 82 17.71 -14.48 -6.59
CA TYR A 82 18.85 -15.18 -6.00
C TYR A 82 18.41 -16.27 -5.03
N VAL A 83 17.43 -16.02 -4.15
CA VAL A 83 16.88 -17.04 -3.25
C VAL A 83 16.40 -18.25 -4.05
N ARG A 84 15.59 -18.04 -5.10
CA ARG A 84 15.09 -19.13 -5.96
C ARG A 84 16.20 -19.89 -6.68
N ALA A 85 17.22 -19.17 -7.17
CA ALA A 85 18.36 -19.79 -7.84
C ALA A 85 19.19 -20.64 -6.86
N SER A 86 19.44 -20.14 -5.66
CA SER A 86 20.16 -20.86 -4.60
C SER A 86 19.40 -22.10 -4.12
N GLU A 87 18.08 -22.01 -3.96
CA GLU A 87 17.20 -23.16 -3.66
C GLU A 87 17.31 -24.25 -4.73
N ALA A 88 17.28 -23.87 -6.01
CA ALA A 88 17.43 -24.82 -7.13
C ALA A 88 18.82 -25.48 -7.17
N SER A 89 19.86 -24.77 -6.71
CA SER A 89 21.23 -25.28 -6.64
C SER A 89 21.53 -26.16 -5.42
N GLY A 90 20.65 -26.15 -4.41
CA GLY A 90 20.80 -26.93 -3.18
C GLY A 90 21.75 -26.34 -2.13
N ASP A 91 22.18 -25.08 -2.28
CA ASP A 91 23.02 -24.40 -1.29
C ASP A 91 22.18 -23.84 -0.13
N LEU A 92 21.93 -24.69 0.86
CA LEU A 92 21.11 -24.34 2.03
C LEU A 92 21.72 -23.24 2.90
N GLN A 93 23.05 -23.09 2.91
CA GLN A 93 23.71 -22.06 3.70
C GLN A 93 23.49 -20.68 3.08
N LEU A 94 23.66 -20.58 1.76
CA LEU A 94 23.39 -19.35 1.02
C LEU A 94 21.90 -18.98 1.08
N VAL A 95 20.99 -19.94 0.95
CA VAL A 95 19.54 -19.70 1.09
C VAL A 95 19.21 -19.13 2.48
N SER A 96 19.82 -19.66 3.54
CA SER A 96 19.63 -19.13 4.90
C SER A 96 20.10 -17.68 5.02
N LEU A 97 21.29 -17.36 4.52
CA LEU A 97 21.82 -15.99 4.53
C LEU A 97 20.95 -15.02 3.72
N LEU A 98 20.54 -15.39 2.50
CA LEU A 98 19.70 -14.56 1.65
C LEU A 98 18.32 -14.30 2.27
N ASN A 99 17.72 -15.30 2.93
CA ASN A 99 16.48 -15.10 3.66
C ASN A 99 16.66 -14.17 4.87
N ALA A 100 17.79 -14.28 5.60
CA ALA A 100 18.10 -13.35 6.68
C ALA A 100 18.27 -11.91 6.15
N ILE A 101 18.99 -11.72 5.03
CA ILE A 101 19.12 -10.41 4.36
C ILE A 101 17.75 -9.88 3.96
N LYS A 102 16.88 -10.73 3.40
CA LYS A 102 15.52 -10.35 3.00
C LYS A 102 14.69 -9.88 4.21
N GLU A 103 14.70 -10.64 5.30
CA GLU A 103 13.97 -10.28 6.52
C GLU A 103 14.47 -8.95 7.09
N GLU A 104 15.78 -8.76 7.19
CA GLU A 104 16.37 -7.53 7.74
C GLU A 104 16.19 -6.32 6.82
N THR A 105 16.19 -6.54 5.50
CA THR A 105 15.84 -5.50 4.49
C THR A 105 14.41 -5.03 4.70
N LEU A 106 13.45 -5.96 4.80
CA LEU A 106 12.05 -5.63 5.04
C LEU A 106 11.84 -4.92 6.38
N ALA A 107 12.54 -5.36 7.42
CA ALA A 107 12.52 -4.70 8.73
C ALA A 107 13.07 -3.27 8.64
N THR A 108 14.21 -3.07 8.00
CA THR A 108 14.85 -1.75 7.82
C THR A 108 13.96 -0.81 7.00
N VAL A 109 13.33 -1.29 5.94
CA VAL A 109 12.36 -0.52 5.16
C VAL A 109 11.16 -0.16 6.02
N THR A 110 10.64 -1.09 6.82
CA THR A 110 9.49 -0.83 7.71
C THR A 110 9.83 0.20 8.79
N ASP A 111 11.00 0.08 9.43
CA ASP A 111 11.51 1.02 10.45
C ASP A 111 11.67 2.45 9.90
N SER A 112 11.92 2.58 8.59
CA SER A 112 12.08 3.88 7.93
C SER A 112 10.75 4.58 7.63
N LEU A 113 9.63 3.83 7.64
CA LEU A 113 8.31 4.39 7.41
C LEU A 113 7.91 5.27 8.59
N THR A 114 7.22 6.37 8.30
CA THR A 114 6.52 7.16 9.33
C THR A 114 5.52 6.30 10.09
N ASP A 115 5.30 6.57 11.38
CA ASP A 115 4.37 5.83 12.23
C ASP A 115 2.99 5.62 11.58
N GLU A 116 2.43 6.66 10.93
CA GLU A 116 1.15 6.55 10.23
C GLU A 116 1.17 5.50 9.11
N MET A 117 2.27 5.41 8.35
CA MET A 117 2.42 4.47 7.25
C MET A 117 2.70 3.05 7.76
N GLN A 118 3.39 2.90 8.89
CA GLN A 118 3.52 1.61 9.57
C GLN A 118 2.14 1.06 9.98
N VAL A 119 1.29 1.91 10.56
CA VAL A 119 -0.09 1.52 10.90
C VAL A 119 -0.90 1.20 9.65
N VAL A 120 -0.81 1.99 8.57
CA VAL A 120 -1.48 1.68 7.29
C VAL A 120 -1.04 0.31 6.76
N GLN A 121 0.26 0.03 6.74
CA GLN A 121 0.81 -1.25 6.29
C GLN A 121 0.33 -2.42 7.17
N LEU A 122 0.28 -2.23 8.49
CA LEU A 122 -0.19 -3.25 9.42
C LEU A 122 -1.67 -3.59 9.15
N VAL A 123 -2.53 -2.57 9.07
CA VAL A 123 -3.97 -2.75 8.87
C VAL A 123 -4.28 -3.33 7.50
N ALA A 124 -3.54 -2.94 6.45
CA ALA A 124 -3.71 -3.44 5.09
C ALA A 124 -3.54 -4.96 4.95
N ARG A 125 -2.75 -5.60 5.84
CA ARG A 125 -2.49 -7.04 5.83
C ARG A 125 -3.54 -7.87 6.57
N LEU A 126 -4.39 -7.24 7.37
CA LEU A 126 -5.43 -7.92 8.14
C LEU A 126 -6.61 -8.27 7.23
N LYS A 127 -7.22 -9.43 7.45
CA LYS A 127 -8.40 -9.89 6.68
C LYS A 127 -9.73 -9.59 7.37
N SER A 128 -9.74 -9.55 8.71
CA SER A 128 -10.94 -9.24 9.52
C SER A 128 -11.11 -7.74 9.70
N ASN A 129 -12.35 -7.27 9.59
CA ASN A 129 -12.67 -5.87 9.83
C ASN A 129 -12.57 -5.52 11.33
N GLU A 130 -12.93 -6.46 12.21
CA GLU A 130 -12.79 -6.33 13.65
C GLU A 130 -11.33 -6.13 14.08
N GLU A 131 -10.41 -6.91 13.52
CA GLU A 131 -8.97 -6.76 13.76
C GLU A 131 -8.45 -5.40 13.26
N ARG A 132 -8.90 -4.95 12.07
CA ARG A 132 -8.56 -3.62 11.55
C ARG A 132 -9.02 -2.51 12.49
N PHE A 133 -10.25 -2.60 12.99
CA PHE A 133 -10.77 -1.65 13.98
C PHE A 133 -9.99 -1.67 15.29
N GLU A 134 -9.62 -2.85 15.79
CA GLU A 134 -8.82 -3.01 17.00
C GLU A 134 -7.48 -2.30 16.87
N VAL A 135 -6.73 -2.58 15.79
CA VAL A 135 -5.41 -1.99 15.55
C VAL A 135 -5.49 -0.46 15.45
N ILE A 136 -6.44 0.08 14.68
CA ILE A 136 -6.59 1.54 14.55
C ILE A 136 -6.98 2.18 15.89
N ARG A 137 -7.81 1.52 16.72
CA ARG A 137 -8.16 2.01 18.07
C ARG A 137 -6.96 2.01 19.01
N VAL A 138 -6.13 0.96 18.98
CA VAL A 138 -4.89 0.91 19.77
C VAL A 138 -3.93 2.01 19.34
N ALA A 139 -3.73 2.20 18.03
CA ALA A 139 -2.94 3.31 17.52
C ALA A 139 -3.46 4.66 18.02
N HIS A 140 -4.78 4.89 17.91
CA HIS A 140 -5.41 6.15 18.34
C HIS A 140 -5.29 6.40 19.85
N ALA A 141 -5.31 5.34 20.66
CA ALA A 141 -5.17 5.42 22.11
C ALA A 141 -3.73 5.72 22.58
N GLY A 142 -2.77 5.85 21.66
CA GLY A 142 -1.36 6.14 21.97
C GLY A 142 -0.40 5.01 21.65
N GLY A 143 -0.85 3.94 20.98
CA GLY A 143 -0.04 2.79 20.59
C GLY A 143 0.03 1.71 21.68
N GLY A 144 0.81 0.67 21.43
CA GLY A 144 0.97 -0.47 22.35
C GLY A 144 1.00 -1.79 21.60
N ARG A 145 0.39 -2.83 22.17
CA ARG A 145 0.25 -4.15 21.53
C ARG A 145 -1.20 -4.41 21.12
N ALA A 146 -1.38 -5.02 19.95
CA ALA A 146 -2.67 -5.50 19.45
C ALA A 146 -2.52 -6.92 18.89
N LEU A 147 -3.64 -7.63 18.76
CA LEU A 147 -3.69 -8.95 18.11
C LEU A 147 -2.64 -9.95 18.65
N GLY A 148 -2.45 -9.95 19.98
CA GLY A 148 -1.37 -10.67 20.65
C GLY A 148 -0.19 -9.74 20.93
N ASP A 149 0.93 -9.94 20.22
CA ASP A 149 2.20 -9.24 20.45
C ASP A 149 2.66 -8.36 19.28
N VAL A 150 1.71 -7.87 18.46
CA VAL A 150 2.05 -6.94 17.38
C VAL A 150 2.20 -5.53 17.95
N ASP A 151 3.38 -4.94 17.81
CA ASP A 151 3.63 -3.55 18.20
C ASP A 151 2.93 -2.59 17.23
N VAL A 152 2.14 -1.67 17.80
CA VAL A 152 1.34 -0.68 17.08
C VAL A 152 1.81 0.72 17.47
N PRO A 153 2.30 1.54 16.52
CA PRO A 153 2.66 2.94 16.76
C PRO A 153 1.48 3.80 17.23
N GLY A 154 1.75 4.82 18.04
CA GLY A 154 0.75 5.76 18.53
C GLY A 154 0.39 6.84 17.51
N VAL A 155 -0.73 6.68 16.81
CA VAL A 155 -1.14 7.56 15.70
C VAL A 155 -2.64 7.84 15.75
N SER A 156 -3.03 9.11 15.55
CA SER A 156 -4.45 9.49 15.47
C SER A 156 -5.13 8.92 14.23
N VAL A 157 -6.42 8.58 14.34
CA VAL A 157 -7.26 8.11 13.21
C VAL A 157 -7.14 9.03 12.00
N GLU A 158 -7.15 10.36 12.19
CA GLU A 158 -7.06 11.34 11.10
C GLU A 158 -5.71 11.33 10.36
N LYS A 159 -4.62 10.92 11.03
CA LYS A 159 -3.31 10.79 10.38
C LYS A 159 -3.24 9.50 9.57
N ILE A 160 -3.81 8.41 10.08
CA ILE A 160 -3.93 7.13 9.37
C ILE A 160 -4.79 7.33 8.11
N GLU A 161 -5.96 7.96 8.26
CA GLU A 161 -6.86 8.28 7.14
C GLU A 161 -6.15 9.10 6.06
N ARG A 162 -5.45 10.16 6.46
CA ARG A 162 -4.71 11.02 5.52
C ARG A 162 -3.58 10.28 4.82
N ALA A 163 -2.83 9.44 5.53
CA ALA A 163 -1.74 8.66 4.95
C ALA A 163 -2.28 7.66 3.91
N ALA A 164 -3.37 6.95 4.24
CA ALA A 164 -4.03 6.06 3.30
C ALA A 164 -4.61 6.82 2.10
N ALA A 165 -5.23 7.99 2.31
CA ALA A 165 -5.77 8.83 1.25
C ALA A 165 -4.68 9.32 0.29
N GLN A 166 -3.51 9.73 0.80
CA GLN A 166 -2.36 10.13 -0.02
C GLN A 166 -1.87 8.98 -0.89
N LEU A 167 -1.74 7.77 -0.33
CA LEU A 167 -1.31 6.60 -1.08
C LEU A 167 -2.34 6.21 -2.16
N ILE A 168 -3.64 6.32 -1.87
CA ILE A 168 -4.70 6.11 -2.87
C ILE A 168 -4.60 7.14 -3.99
N ASP A 169 -4.42 8.43 -3.68
CA ASP A 169 -4.23 9.46 -4.70
C ASP A 169 -3.00 9.14 -5.56
N GLU A 170 -1.88 8.71 -4.98
CA GLU A 170 -0.67 8.33 -5.73
C GLU A 170 -0.90 7.16 -6.69
N LEU A 171 -1.69 6.16 -6.27
CA LEU A 171 -2.06 5.00 -7.09
C LEU A 171 -3.06 5.37 -8.19
N GLU A 172 -4.09 6.16 -7.87
CA GLU A 172 -5.20 6.48 -8.77
C GLU A 172 -4.90 7.62 -9.76
N LEU A 173 -3.94 8.50 -9.44
CA LEU A 173 -3.46 9.56 -10.34
C LEU A 173 -2.67 9.02 -11.54
N GLN A 174 -2.21 7.77 -11.47
CA GLN A 174 -1.57 7.13 -12.61
C GLN A 174 -2.58 6.84 -13.72
N GLU A 175 -2.12 6.91 -14.98
CA GLU A 175 -2.95 6.51 -16.13
C GLU A 175 -3.33 5.03 -16.04
N GLN A 176 -2.39 4.20 -15.59
CA GLN A 176 -2.53 2.79 -15.27
C GLN A 176 -2.36 2.61 -13.76
N ILE A 177 -3.32 1.95 -13.09
CA ILE A 177 -3.17 1.61 -11.68
C ILE A 177 -2.08 0.52 -11.57
N PRO A 178 -1.00 0.76 -10.82
CA PRO A 178 0.15 -0.15 -10.82
C PRO A 178 -0.11 -1.46 -10.07
N ASN A 179 -0.97 -1.44 -9.04
CA ASN A 179 -1.33 -2.62 -8.28
C ASN A 179 -2.75 -2.44 -7.70
N TRP A 180 -3.70 -3.21 -8.23
CA TRP A 180 -5.10 -3.18 -7.81
C TRP A 180 -5.32 -3.78 -6.43
N ASP A 181 -4.61 -4.85 -6.08
CA ASP A 181 -4.75 -5.51 -4.78
C ASP A 181 -4.30 -4.55 -3.66
N LEU A 182 -3.16 -3.88 -3.87
CA LEU A 182 -2.68 -2.84 -2.97
C LEU A 182 -3.67 -1.67 -2.88
N LEU A 183 -4.22 -1.23 -4.01
CA LEU A 183 -5.22 -0.16 -4.01
C LEU A 183 -6.43 -0.54 -3.16
N TYR A 184 -6.99 -1.73 -3.35
CA TYR A 184 -8.13 -2.19 -2.55
C TYR A 184 -7.78 -2.32 -1.07
N GLN A 185 -6.62 -2.89 -0.74
CA GLN A 185 -6.15 -2.98 0.65
C GLN A 185 -6.06 -1.61 1.33
N VAL A 186 -5.48 -0.62 0.65
CA VAL A 186 -5.32 0.74 1.21
C VAL A 186 -6.67 1.47 1.30
N ILE A 187 -7.59 1.28 0.35
CA ILE A 187 -8.95 1.82 0.44
C ILE A 187 -9.65 1.26 1.67
N VAL A 188 -9.55 -0.04 1.94
CA VAL A 188 -10.13 -0.63 3.17
C VAL A 188 -9.57 0.05 4.41
N VAL A 189 -8.25 0.27 4.49
CA VAL A 189 -7.64 0.99 5.63
C VAL A 189 -8.24 2.39 5.77
N ARG A 190 -8.32 3.16 4.67
CA ARG A 190 -8.88 4.52 4.68
C ARG A 190 -10.32 4.53 5.17
N GLU A 191 -11.16 3.64 4.65
CA GLU A 191 -12.58 3.62 5.04
C GLU A 191 -12.79 3.11 6.46
N THR A 192 -12.02 2.13 6.95
CA THR A 192 -12.05 1.74 8.37
C THR A 192 -11.64 2.91 9.27
N ALA A 193 -10.61 3.68 8.90
CA ALA A 193 -10.22 4.88 9.64
C ALA A 193 -11.33 5.95 9.61
N ARG A 194 -11.95 6.20 8.46
CA ARG A 194 -13.07 7.14 8.33
C ARG A 194 -14.26 6.77 9.21
N GLN A 195 -14.60 5.48 9.30
CA GLN A 195 -15.67 4.97 10.16
C GLN A 195 -15.37 5.14 11.67
N LEU A 196 -14.09 5.22 12.06
CA LEU A 196 -13.67 5.54 13.43
C LEU A 196 -13.46 7.04 13.68
N SER A 197 -13.48 7.87 12.63
CA SER A 197 -13.24 9.29 12.77
C SER A 197 -14.40 9.98 13.48
N LYS A 198 -14.09 11.04 14.23
CA LYS A 198 -15.10 11.97 14.79
C LYS A 198 -15.99 12.62 13.73
N ALA A 199 -15.57 12.61 12.46
CA ALA A 199 -16.32 13.13 11.34
C ALA A 199 -17.34 12.12 10.78
N ALA A 200 -17.34 10.87 11.25
CA ALA A 200 -18.42 9.94 10.96
C ALA A 200 -19.70 10.35 11.70
N ASP A 201 -20.83 10.27 11.01
CA ASP A 201 -22.14 10.54 11.61
C ASP A 201 -22.70 9.32 12.36
N ALA A 202 -23.94 9.44 12.86
CA ALA A 202 -24.62 8.35 13.56
C ALA A 202 -24.85 7.10 12.71
N SER A 203 -24.79 7.21 11.38
CA SER A 203 -24.86 6.07 10.46
C SER A 203 -23.50 5.44 10.19
N GLY A 204 -22.41 5.99 10.74
CA GLY A 204 -21.03 5.52 10.53
C GLY A 204 -20.40 5.98 9.21
N VAL A 205 -21.07 6.89 8.49
CA VAL A 205 -20.58 7.42 7.20
C VAL A 205 -19.83 8.73 7.45
N TYR A 206 -18.65 8.86 6.84
CA TYR A 206 -17.87 10.09 6.89
C TYR A 206 -18.69 11.28 6.36
N SER A 207 -18.78 12.34 7.15
CA SER A 207 -19.71 13.45 6.93
C SER A 207 -19.04 14.82 6.86
N ASP A 208 -17.72 14.85 6.72
CA ASP A 208 -16.96 16.04 6.37
C ASP A 208 -16.54 16.04 4.90
N VAL A 209 -16.28 17.23 4.36
CA VAL A 209 -15.84 17.40 2.97
C VAL A 209 -14.48 16.73 2.80
N VAL A 210 -14.42 15.77 1.88
CA VAL A 210 -13.19 15.09 1.51
C VAL A 210 -12.42 15.93 0.51
N VAL A 211 -11.15 16.19 0.80
CA VAL A 211 -10.20 16.83 -0.12
C VAL A 211 -9.32 15.75 -0.72
N SER A 212 -9.46 15.51 -2.03
CA SER A 212 -8.59 14.61 -2.79
C SER A 212 -7.63 15.41 -3.67
N GLY A 213 -6.44 14.86 -3.93
CA GLY A 213 -5.52 15.39 -4.93
C GLY A 213 -6.03 15.26 -6.36
N SER A 214 -7.08 14.46 -6.59
CA SER A 214 -7.60 14.12 -7.91
C SER A 214 -8.68 15.07 -8.43
N PHE A 215 -9.47 15.72 -7.57
CA PHE A 215 -10.54 16.63 -7.96
C PHE A 215 -10.95 17.61 -6.85
N ALA A 216 -11.53 18.76 -7.22
CA ALA A 216 -12.06 19.71 -6.26
C ALA A 216 -13.41 19.22 -5.70
N PRO A 217 -13.72 19.38 -4.40
CA PRO A 217 -14.98 18.88 -3.84
C PRO A 217 -16.25 19.44 -4.49
N SER A 218 -16.16 20.63 -5.10
CA SER A 218 -17.24 21.29 -5.83
C SER A 218 -17.44 20.78 -7.26
N GLU A 219 -16.52 19.96 -7.78
CA GLU A 219 -16.48 19.51 -9.17
C GLU A 219 -16.29 17.99 -9.22
N LEU A 220 -17.40 17.25 -9.09
CA LEU A 220 -17.36 15.80 -9.16
C LEU A 220 -16.90 15.32 -10.54
N PRO A 221 -15.97 14.34 -10.60
CA PRO A 221 -15.56 13.70 -11.83
C PRO A 221 -16.74 13.14 -12.62
N LYS A 222 -16.68 13.24 -13.95
CA LYS A 222 -17.82 12.88 -14.83
C LYS A 222 -18.18 11.39 -14.77
N ALA A 223 -17.18 10.52 -14.76
CA ALA A 223 -17.40 9.07 -14.75
C ALA A 223 -18.06 8.62 -13.43
N GLU A 224 -17.52 9.07 -12.29
CA GLU A 224 -18.07 8.81 -10.97
C GLU A 224 -19.48 9.39 -10.83
N SER A 225 -19.70 10.63 -11.30
CA SER A 225 -21.03 11.25 -11.30
C SER A 225 -22.05 10.48 -12.14
N ALA A 226 -21.64 9.94 -13.29
CA ALA A 226 -22.50 9.13 -14.14
C ALA A 226 -22.85 7.81 -13.45
N LEU A 227 -21.88 7.12 -12.86
CA LEU A 227 -22.11 5.88 -12.10
C LEU A 227 -23.01 6.11 -10.87
N ILE A 228 -22.81 7.19 -10.12
CA ILE A 228 -23.67 7.56 -9.00
C ILE A 228 -25.12 7.76 -9.48
N LYS A 229 -25.34 8.47 -10.59
CA LYS A 229 -26.69 8.67 -11.15
C LYS A 229 -27.37 7.34 -11.52
N GLU A 230 -26.61 6.39 -12.07
CA GLU A 230 -27.11 5.05 -12.38
C GLU A 230 -27.46 4.28 -11.10
N LEU A 231 -26.61 4.31 -10.08
CA LEU A 231 -26.81 3.56 -8.84
C LEU A 231 -27.98 4.08 -7.99
N VAL A 232 -28.21 5.40 -7.97
CA VAL A 232 -29.28 5.99 -7.15
C VAL A 232 -30.67 5.49 -7.58
N VAL A 233 -30.87 5.19 -8.87
CA VAL A 233 -32.16 4.68 -9.40
C VAL A 233 -32.31 3.15 -9.30
N VAL A 234 -31.25 2.42 -8.95
CA VAL A 234 -31.31 0.96 -8.74
C VAL A 234 -31.84 0.66 -7.34
N ASN A 235 -32.98 -0.02 -7.26
CA ASN A 235 -33.74 -0.14 -6.01
C ASN A 235 -33.27 -1.26 -5.08
N THR A 236 -32.47 -2.22 -5.56
CA THR A 236 -32.02 -3.35 -4.73
C THR A 236 -30.53 -3.28 -4.44
N VAL A 237 -30.16 -3.54 -3.18
CA VAL A 237 -28.77 -3.61 -2.72
C VAL A 237 -27.96 -4.59 -3.55
N ALA A 238 -28.52 -5.79 -3.81
CA ALA A 238 -27.85 -6.82 -4.59
C ALA A 238 -27.52 -6.36 -6.03
N GLN A 239 -28.44 -5.65 -6.70
CA GLN A 239 -28.18 -5.12 -8.04
C GLN A 239 -27.16 -3.98 -8.02
N ARG A 240 -27.19 -3.08 -7.03
CA ARG A 240 -26.20 -2.00 -6.90
C ARG A 240 -24.80 -2.56 -6.66
N ARG A 241 -24.66 -3.52 -5.74
CA ARG A 241 -23.40 -4.21 -5.48
C ARG A 241 -22.88 -4.96 -6.70
N ALA A 242 -23.75 -5.68 -7.42
CA ALA A 242 -23.38 -6.37 -8.65
C ALA A 242 -22.92 -5.38 -9.74
N LEU A 243 -23.61 -4.23 -9.88
CA LEU A 243 -23.22 -3.19 -10.82
C LEU A 243 -21.88 -2.56 -10.44
N LEU A 244 -21.65 -2.24 -9.16
CA LEU A 244 -20.37 -1.74 -8.67
C LEU A 244 -19.23 -2.73 -8.98
N ALA A 245 -19.37 -3.99 -8.60
CA ALA A 245 -18.37 -5.02 -8.86
C ALA A 245 -18.08 -5.16 -10.35
N GLN A 246 -19.12 -5.29 -11.18
CA GLN A 246 -18.99 -5.39 -12.63
C GLN A 246 -18.25 -4.17 -13.22
N MET A 247 -18.62 -2.96 -12.82
CA MET A 247 -18.03 -1.74 -13.38
C MET A 247 -16.54 -1.61 -13.03
N PHE A 248 -16.14 -1.97 -11.82
CA PHE A 248 -14.72 -1.90 -11.41
C PHE A 248 -13.90 -3.08 -11.97
N ASP A 249 -14.47 -4.27 -12.10
CA ASP A 249 -13.83 -5.39 -12.82
C ASP A 249 -13.60 -5.04 -14.30
N GLU A 250 -14.61 -4.51 -14.98
CA GLU A 250 -14.47 -4.05 -16.37
C GLU A 250 -13.43 -2.94 -16.51
N THR A 251 -13.31 -2.07 -15.50
CA THR A 251 -12.32 -0.99 -15.48
C THR A 251 -10.91 -1.55 -15.36
N ARG A 252 -10.69 -2.48 -14.41
CA ARG A 252 -9.42 -3.21 -14.25
C ARG A 252 -9.04 -3.89 -15.56
N ASP A 253 -9.93 -4.70 -16.12
CA ASP A 253 -9.67 -5.48 -17.33
C ASP A 253 -9.32 -4.58 -18.53
N LYS A 254 -10.02 -3.46 -18.70
CA LYS A 254 -9.75 -2.52 -19.81
C LYS A 254 -8.41 -1.80 -19.63
N LEU A 255 -8.05 -1.43 -18.41
CA LEU A 255 -6.77 -0.79 -18.12
C LEU A 255 -5.61 -1.78 -18.32
N ASP A 256 -5.74 -3.01 -17.80
CA ASP A 256 -4.72 -4.05 -17.97
C ASP A 256 -4.55 -4.47 -19.45
N GLN A 257 -5.64 -4.58 -20.22
CA GLN A 257 -5.55 -4.84 -21.66
C GLN A 257 -4.90 -3.68 -22.45
N ASP A 258 -5.15 -2.43 -22.06
CA ASP A 258 -4.49 -1.27 -22.65
C ASP A 258 -2.99 -1.29 -22.33
N PHE A 259 -2.59 -1.74 -21.13
CA PHE A 259 -1.19 -1.96 -20.76
C PHE A 259 -0.53 -3.03 -21.64
N ASP A 260 -1.12 -4.22 -21.76
CA ASP A 260 -0.58 -5.32 -22.58
C ASP A 260 -0.43 -4.92 -24.05
N ARG A 261 -1.38 -4.14 -24.59
CA ARG A 261 -1.29 -3.61 -25.96
C ARG A 261 -0.22 -2.54 -26.13
N SER A 262 0.10 -1.81 -25.05
CA SER A 262 1.16 -0.79 -25.01
C SER A 262 2.54 -1.35 -24.68
N SER A 263 2.63 -2.60 -24.18
CA SER A 263 3.88 -3.29 -23.79
C SER A 263 4.93 -3.43 -24.91
N GLY A 264 4.57 -3.16 -26.17
CA GLY A 264 5.55 -3.03 -27.27
C GLY A 264 6.31 -1.70 -27.31
N LYS A 265 5.86 -0.66 -26.59
CA LYS A 265 6.51 0.66 -26.44
C LYS A 265 6.00 1.32 -25.15
N VAL A 266 6.65 1.05 -24.02
CA VAL A 266 6.37 1.75 -22.75
C VAL A 266 6.74 3.22 -22.92
N LYS A 267 5.78 4.08 -23.25
CA LYS A 267 6.02 5.53 -23.23
C LYS A 267 5.94 5.98 -21.78
N LEU A 268 7.08 6.14 -21.12
CA LEU A 268 7.20 7.00 -19.95
C LEU A 268 6.84 8.43 -20.36
N LYS A 269 5.54 8.76 -20.31
CA LYS A 269 5.09 10.14 -20.44
C LYS A 269 5.43 10.86 -19.14
N LYS A 270 6.01 12.04 -19.30
CA LYS A 270 6.32 13.01 -18.24
C LYS A 270 5.10 13.15 -17.32
N THR A 271 5.25 12.75 -16.06
CA THR A 271 4.24 12.90 -15.03
C THR A 271 3.94 14.39 -14.87
N THR A 272 2.80 14.80 -15.41
CA THR A 272 2.26 16.14 -15.17
C THR A 272 1.19 15.92 -14.11
N ARG A 273 1.34 16.59 -12.95
CA ARG A 273 0.35 16.54 -11.87
C ARG A 273 -1.07 16.72 -12.44
N GLY A 274 -1.98 15.83 -12.03
CA GLY A 274 -3.39 15.89 -12.38
C GLY A 274 -3.77 14.90 -13.47
N PHE A 275 -4.71 14.01 -13.14
CA PHE A 275 -5.47 13.23 -14.11
C PHE A 275 -6.05 14.18 -15.17
N GLN A 276 -5.52 14.15 -16.40
CA GLN A 276 -6.18 14.76 -17.54
C GLN A 276 -7.14 13.72 -18.11
N PRO A 277 -8.46 13.98 -18.15
CA PRO A 277 -9.41 13.10 -18.82
C PRO A 277 -8.88 12.80 -20.23
N ARG A 278 -8.91 11.54 -20.66
CA ARG A 278 -8.36 11.15 -21.97
C ARG A 278 -9.18 11.85 -23.08
N ILE A 279 -8.67 12.96 -23.60
CA ILE A 279 -9.34 13.78 -24.64
C ILE A 279 -9.48 12.98 -25.96
N GLU A 280 -8.61 12.00 -26.19
CA GLU A 280 -8.62 11.15 -27.39
C GLU A 280 -9.56 9.95 -27.24
N ARG A 281 -10.87 10.22 -27.29
CA ARG A 281 -11.97 9.40 -27.85
C ARG A 281 -13.31 9.83 -27.25
N ALA A 282 -13.68 11.10 -27.48
CA ALA A 282 -15.05 11.60 -27.31
C ALA A 282 -16.05 10.98 -28.33
N ALA A 283 -15.80 9.74 -28.76
CA ALA A 283 -16.64 9.00 -29.68
C ALA A 283 -16.72 7.55 -29.20
N ALA A 284 -17.59 7.31 -28.20
CA ALA A 284 -18.45 6.12 -28.10
C ALA A 284 -18.91 5.85 -26.64
N THR A 285 -19.83 6.66 -26.11
CA THR A 285 -21.09 6.19 -25.49
C THR A 285 -22.02 7.39 -25.33
N ALA A 286 -23.31 7.23 -25.61
CA ALA A 286 -24.31 8.30 -25.45
C ALA A 286 -24.56 8.71 -23.98
N ALA A 287 -23.88 8.06 -23.02
CA ALA A 287 -24.05 8.22 -21.58
C ALA A 287 -22.92 9.01 -20.89
N GLY A 288 -21.81 9.30 -21.57
CA GLY A 288 -20.69 10.06 -20.98
C GLY A 288 -19.87 9.32 -19.92
N LEU A 289 -20.08 8.01 -19.77
CA LEU A 289 -19.31 7.11 -18.91
C LEU A 289 -18.24 6.40 -19.74
N ASP A 290 -16.97 6.73 -19.53
CA ASP A 290 -15.83 5.89 -19.92
C ASP A 290 -15.39 5.15 -18.66
N SER A 291 -15.61 3.84 -18.61
CA SER A 291 -15.29 3.05 -17.41
C SER A 291 -13.79 3.12 -17.09
N ARG A 292 -12.91 3.33 -18.07
CA ARG A 292 -11.44 3.46 -17.86
C ARG A 292 -11.05 4.65 -16.99
N ASP A 293 -11.94 5.64 -16.89
CA ASP A 293 -11.73 6.80 -16.05
C ASP A 293 -12.16 6.54 -14.61
N LEU A 294 -12.95 5.50 -14.30
CA LEU A 294 -13.39 5.20 -12.94
C LEU A 294 -12.20 4.86 -12.04
N ARG A 295 -12.28 5.33 -10.79
CA ARG A 295 -11.29 5.08 -9.73
C ARG A 295 -12.03 4.76 -8.43
N PRO A 296 -11.82 3.59 -7.79
CA PRO A 296 -12.63 3.15 -6.66
C PRO A 296 -12.54 4.07 -5.43
N GLY A 297 -11.33 4.54 -5.09
CA GLY A 297 -11.09 5.50 -4.02
C GLY A 297 -11.76 6.85 -4.29
N ARG A 298 -11.57 7.38 -5.52
CA ARG A 298 -12.21 8.60 -6.01
C ARG A 298 -13.74 8.52 -6.06
N PHE A 299 -14.28 7.35 -6.38
CA PHE A 299 -15.72 7.10 -6.38
C PHE A 299 -16.30 7.24 -4.97
N ILE A 300 -15.66 6.64 -3.97
CA ILE A 300 -16.07 6.77 -2.57
C ILE A 300 -16.03 8.25 -2.14
N ASP A 301 -14.95 8.97 -2.47
CA ASP A 301 -14.82 10.40 -2.16
C ASP A 301 -15.91 11.23 -2.85
N SER A 302 -16.31 10.86 -4.07
CA SER A 302 -17.39 11.51 -4.83
C SER A 302 -18.76 11.28 -4.17
N VAL A 303 -19.03 10.06 -3.69
CA VAL A 303 -20.25 9.73 -2.95
C VAL A 303 -20.32 10.52 -1.65
N ILE A 304 -19.22 10.58 -0.89
CA ILE A 304 -19.15 11.35 0.37
C ILE A 304 -19.37 12.84 0.10
N ASN A 305 -18.63 13.44 -0.84
CA ASN A 305 -18.75 14.87 -1.13
C ASN A 305 -20.16 15.26 -1.62
N LEU A 306 -20.79 14.43 -2.47
CA LEU A 306 -22.17 14.66 -2.87
C LEU A 306 -23.12 14.58 -1.67
N ARG A 307 -22.95 13.56 -0.82
CA ARG A 307 -23.77 13.38 0.39
C ARG A 307 -23.65 14.57 1.34
N VAL A 308 -22.43 15.04 1.60
CA VAL A 308 -22.15 16.21 2.44
C VAL A 308 -22.76 17.49 1.86
N SER A 309 -22.73 17.65 0.53
CA SER A 309 -23.40 18.78 -0.12
C SER A 309 -24.91 18.73 0.10
N LEU A 310 -25.53 17.58 -0.14
CA LEU A 310 -26.98 17.38 -0.01
C LEU A 310 -27.48 17.49 1.45
N LEU A 311 -26.66 17.08 2.42
CA LEU A 311 -26.96 17.28 3.85
C LEU A 311 -27.17 18.76 4.22
N ARG A 312 -26.57 19.70 3.46
CA ARG A 312 -26.72 21.15 3.69
C ARG A 312 -27.99 21.72 3.05
N GLU A 313 -28.60 21.00 2.12
CA GLU A 313 -29.79 21.47 1.38
C GLU A 313 -31.11 21.25 2.14
N GLY A 314 -31.10 20.43 3.20
CA GLY A 314 -32.24 20.24 4.11
C GLY A 314 -33.02 18.96 3.87
N GLU A 315 -34.24 18.89 4.42
CA GLU A 315 -35.01 17.64 4.53
C GLU A 315 -35.37 17.00 3.17
N GLU A 316 -35.59 17.80 2.13
CA GLU A 316 -35.96 17.33 0.78
C GLU A 316 -34.92 16.38 0.17
N SER A 317 -33.65 16.57 0.51
CA SER A 317 -32.53 15.74 0.01
C SER A 317 -32.30 14.47 0.83
N THR A 318 -33.03 14.28 1.94
CA THR A 318 -32.87 13.15 2.88
C THR A 318 -32.96 11.78 2.22
N PRO A 319 -33.92 11.49 1.32
CA PRO A 319 -33.99 10.18 0.65
C PRO A 319 -32.72 9.88 -0.17
N VAL A 320 -32.16 10.90 -0.83
CA VAL A 320 -30.94 10.77 -1.64
C VAL A 320 -29.71 10.62 -0.74
N VAL A 321 -29.62 11.39 0.35
CA VAL A 321 -28.55 11.28 1.36
C VAL A 321 -28.49 9.88 1.95
N THR A 322 -29.65 9.29 2.30
CA THR A 322 -29.73 7.92 2.79
C THR A 322 -29.26 6.93 1.73
N ARG A 323 -29.71 7.07 0.47
CA ARG A 323 -29.27 6.23 -0.64
C ARG A 323 -27.76 6.33 -0.90
N LEU A 324 -27.15 7.51 -0.77
CA LEU A 324 -25.71 7.68 -0.90
C LEU A 324 -24.95 7.01 0.25
N GLY A 325 -25.50 7.01 1.47
CA GLY A 325 -24.95 6.24 2.59
C GLY A 325 -24.99 4.73 2.35
N GLU A 326 -26.09 4.22 1.75
CA GLU A 326 -26.18 2.80 1.33
C GLU A 326 -25.10 2.48 0.27
N ILE A 327 -24.98 3.31 -0.77
CA ILE A 327 -24.00 3.13 -1.85
C ILE A 327 -22.56 3.15 -1.31
N TYR A 328 -22.27 4.00 -0.31
CA TYR A 328 -20.98 4.02 0.36
C TYR A 328 -20.63 2.67 0.99
N TYR A 329 -21.54 2.08 1.77
CA TYR A 329 -21.30 0.77 2.40
C TYR A 329 -21.23 -0.36 1.38
N GLU A 330 -22.07 -0.31 0.35
CA GLU A 330 -22.05 -1.28 -0.76
C GLU A 330 -20.71 -1.26 -1.51
N MET A 331 -20.12 -0.08 -1.71
CA MET A 331 -18.79 0.03 -2.28
C MET A 331 -17.72 -0.47 -1.31
N CYS A 332 -17.81 -0.14 -0.02
CA CYS A 332 -16.89 -0.67 0.99
C CYS A 332 -16.90 -2.22 0.99
N ASP A 333 -18.06 -2.86 0.87
CA ASP A 333 -18.18 -4.31 0.75
C ASP A 333 -17.44 -4.84 -0.49
N VAL A 334 -17.65 -4.21 -1.66
CA VAL A 334 -16.97 -4.60 -2.92
C VAL A 334 -15.45 -4.46 -2.80
N VAL A 335 -14.96 -3.37 -2.20
CA VAL A 335 -13.52 -3.17 -1.96
C VAL A 335 -12.98 -4.23 -0.99
N MET A 336 -13.68 -4.51 0.11
CA MET A 336 -13.26 -5.52 1.08
C MET A 336 -13.20 -6.92 0.47
N GLU A 337 -14.17 -7.28 -0.38
CA GLU A 337 -14.18 -8.56 -1.09
C GLU A 337 -12.93 -8.70 -1.96
N ASN A 338 -12.57 -7.65 -2.71
CA ASN A 338 -11.37 -7.65 -3.57
C ASN A 338 -10.05 -7.62 -2.77
N ALA A 339 -9.99 -6.85 -1.68
CA ALA A 339 -8.79 -6.76 -0.84
C ALA A 339 -8.39 -8.10 -0.19
N ASN A 340 -9.37 -8.98 0.04
CA ASN A 340 -9.17 -10.25 0.74
C ASN A 340 -8.87 -11.45 -0.20
N VAL A 341 -8.89 -11.26 -1.53
CA VAL A 341 -8.59 -12.32 -2.52
C VAL A 341 -7.09 -12.65 -2.59
N GLY A 342 -6.23 -11.76 -2.08
CA GLY A 342 -4.77 -11.91 -2.03
C GLY A 342 -4.21 -12.90 -1.00
#